data_AF-A0A5N5HMQ4-F1
#
_entry.id   AF-A0A5N5HMQ4-F1
#
_cell.length_a   1.000
_cell.length_b   1.000
_cell.length_c   1.000
_cell.angle_alpha   90.00
_cell.angle_beta   90.00
_cell.angle_gamma   90.00
#
_symmetry.space_group_name_H-M   'P 1'
#
loop_
_entity.id
_entity.type
_entity.pdbx_description
1 polymer ?
#
loop_
_entity_poly.entity_id
_entity_poly.type
_entity_poly.pdbx_seq_one_letter_code
_entity_poly.pdbx_strand_id
1 'polypeptide(L)'
;MRLQSTINVNGMLEAEEYFEQLCTALKKAACLPLLCGYVVGRDTEKAEALMLKLGGLGLIVNPNSYNEMMNLYMSTSEFGNVPLVVQQMKKNKIPLTGLSYNLWMNANAKLSWFGLVEMVYKEMLNDKNVKVGWSTLSTLDGIYTKAGLVEKGSFALRIADKTVKAVAGRIPYTNYMQILLCLAKLGDIVEAERIFMEWECNCFRYDIRVSSVLLGAYMRNGMTEKAEALHLHTLEKGGQPNYKTWEILMEGRLKSNMDKAVEVMKKGFSVLQDCRWRPLDDTVIAFADYFEKHRNIEDANWYIRVIHLFGFASLTLYKLLLRMGLSAQRSASDILKMMEEDKVEIVEDTYALVQAFKV
;
A
#
# COMPACT_ATOMS: atom_id res chain seq x y z
N MET A 1 6.24 11.42 33.01
CA MET A 1 4.89 10.86 33.28
C MET A 1 3.83 11.93 33.50
N ARG A 2 4.01 12.91 34.40
CA ARG A 2 2.95 13.91 34.70
C ARG A 2 2.52 14.77 33.50
N LEU A 3 3.46 15.28 32.68
CA LEU A 3 3.09 16.17 31.56
C LEU A 3 2.27 15.47 30.46
N GLN A 4 2.59 14.22 30.14
CA GLN A 4 1.80 13.43 29.16
C GLN A 4 0.37 13.22 29.64
N SER A 5 0.18 12.97 30.94
CA SER A 5 -1.15 12.86 31.54
C SER A 5 -1.89 14.21 31.52
N THR A 6 -1.20 15.32 31.79
CA THR A 6 -1.80 16.66 31.68
C THR A 6 -2.24 16.96 30.25
N ILE A 7 -1.43 16.67 29.24
CA ILE A 7 -1.83 16.87 27.82
C ILE A 7 -3.10 16.07 27.49
N ASN A 8 -3.18 14.82 27.95
CA ASN A 8 -4.31 13.93 27.64
C ASN A 8 -5.61 14.30 28.38
N VAL A 9 -5.53 14.89 29.57
CA VAL A 9 -6.70 15.16 30.44
C VAL A 9 -7.13 16.62 30.39
N ASN A 10 -6.18 17.55 30.28
CA ASN A 10 -6.37 18.98 30.50
C ASN A 10 -6.06 19.83 29.24
N GLY A 11 -5.51 19.23 28.19
CA GLY A 11 -5.18 19.91 26.94
C GLY A 11 -3.82 20.63 26.94
N MET A 12 -3.45 21.18 25.78
CA MET A 12 -2.11 21.73 25.54
C MET A 12 -1.82 23.03 26.29
N LEU A 13 -2.82 23.90 26.50
CA LEU A 13 -2.62 25.20 27.18
C LEU A 13 -2.19 25.01 28.64
N GLU A 14 -2.87 24.13 29.38
CA GLU A 14 -2.52 23.86 30.78
C GLU A 14 -1.18 23.11 30.90
N ALA A 15 -0.82 22.30 29.89
CA ALA A 15 0.47 21.65 29.81
C ALA A 15 1.62 22.65 29.58
N GLU A 16 1.40 23.71 28.80
CA GLU A 16 2.34 24.82 28.58
C GLU A 16 2.58 25.60 29.87
N GLU A 17 1.50 26.00 30.57
CA GLU A 17 1.59 26.72 31.84
C GLU A 17 2.33 25.90 32.91
N TYR A 18 2.01 24.61 33.02
CA TYR A 18 2.71 23.71 33.93
C TYR A 18 4.20 23.59 33.57
N PHE A 19 4.55 23.51 32.28
CA PHE A 19 5.93 23.45 31.84
C PHE A 19 6.73 24.69 32.24
N GLU A 20 6.13 25.89 32.19
CA GLU A 20 6.80 27.14 32.58
C GLU A 20 7.18 27.17 34.05
N GLN A 21 6.35 26.60 34.92
CA GLN A 21 6.56 26.54 36.37
C GLN A 21 7.65 25.55 36.80
N LEU A 22 8.12 24.68 35.89
CA LEU A 22 9.15 23.70 36.20
C LEU A 22 10.55 24.34 36.35
N CYS A 23 11.34 23.81 37.28
CA CYS A 23 12.76 24.12 37.35
C CYS A 23 13.53 23.53 36.15
N THR A 24 14.71 24.08 35.84
CA THR A 24 15.51 23.74 34.65
C THR A 24 15.79 22.24 34.49
N ALA A 25 16.01 21.52 35.60
CA ALA A 25 16.23 20.07 35.58
C ALA A 25 14.97 19.29 35.15
N LEU A 26 13.79 19.72 35.57
CA LEU A 26 12.51 19.09 35.23
C LEU A 26 12.04 19.46 33.81
N LYS A 27 12.37 20.67 33.33
CA LYS A 27 12.11 21.09 31.94
C LYS A 27 12.77 20.16 30.92
N LYS A 28 13.97 19.64 31.23
CA LYS A 28 14.67 18.66 30.38
C LYS A 28 13.93 17.33 30.26
N ALA A 29 13.23 16.88 31.30
CA ALA A 29 12.46 15.64 31.26
C ALA A 29 11.04 15.83 30.67
N ALA A 30 10.49 17.05 30.79
CA ALA A 30 9.17 17.40 30.30
C ALA A 30 9.14 17.88 28.84
N CYS A 31 10.29 18.20 28.24
CA CYS A 31 10.34 18.75 26.88
C CYS A 31 9.86 17.79 25.79
N LEU A 32 10.20 16.50 25.88
CA LEU A 32 9.82 15.52 24.85
C LEU A 32 8.30 15.31 24.80
N PRO A 33 7.58 15.09 25.93
CA PRO A 33 6.12 15.04 25.92
C PRO A 33 5.44 16.30 25.36
N LEU A 34 5.93 17.50 25.72
CA LEU A 34 5.37 18.75 25.22
C LEU A 34 5.58 18.89 23.70
N LEU A 35 6.80 18.58 23.24
CA LEU A 35 7.14 18.57 21.83
C LEU A 35 6.27 17.57 21.05
N CYS A 36 6.12 16.33 21.55
CA CYS A 36 5.23 15.35 20.95
C CYS A 36 3.78 15.87 20.87
N GLY A 37 3.32 16.62 21.88
CA GLY A 37 2.03 17.32 21.85
C GLY A 37 1.91 18.30 20.67
N TYR A 38 2.93 19.12 20.43
CA TYR A 38 2.97 20.01 19.26
C TYR A 38 3.04 19.26 17.94
N VAL A 39 3.79 18.15 17.88
CA VAL A 39 3.85 17.31 16.68
C VAL A 39 2.47 16.74 16.33
N VAL A 40 1.73 16.24 17.33
CA VAL A 40 0.36 15.75 17.15
C VAL A 40 -0.58 16.87 16.69
N GLY A 41 -0.42 18.07 17.26
CA GLY A 41 -1.16 19.27 16.86
C GLY A 41 -0.71 19.88 15.52
N ARG A 42 0.38 19.40 14.93
CA ARG A 42 1.06 19.96 13.74
C ARG A 42 1.42 21.45 13.88
N ASP A 43 1.76 21.87 15.08
CA ASP A 43 2.08 23.26 15.40
C ASP A 43 3.60 23.51 15.29
N THR A 44 4.07 23.85 14.09
CA THR A 44 5.49 24.08 13.79
C THR A 44 6.06 25.26 14.59
N GLU A 45 5.33 26.38 14.67
CA GLU A 45 5.80 27.60 15.32
C GLU A 45 6.09 27.36 16.81
N LYS A 46 5.16 26.71 17.52
CA LYS A 46 5.34 26.41 18.94
C LYS A 46 6.45 25.39 19.18
N ALA A 47 6.56 24.37 18.31
CA ALA A 47 7.62 23.38 18.40
C ALA A 47 9.02 24.00 18.22
N GLU A 48 9.18 24.90 17.25
CA GLU A 48 10.41 25.65 17.02
C GLU A 48 10.76 26.58 18.19
N ALA A 49 9.76 27.33 18.68
CA ALA A 49 9.93 28.21 19.84
C ALA A 49 10.41 27.44 21.08
N LEU A 50 9.85 26.24 21.32
CA LEU A 50 10.28 25.35 22.39
C LEU A 50 11.75 24.90 22.19
N MET A 51 12.12 24.48 20.98
CA MET A 51 13.50 24.05 20.68
C MET A 51 14.52 25.19 20.85
N LEU A 52 14.20 26.40 20.41
CA LEU A 52 15.02 27.59 20.61
C LEU A 52 15.18 27.92 22.09
N LYS A 53 14.09 27.86 22.87
CA LYS A 53 14.11 28.09 24.31
C LYS A 53 15.00 27.08 25.04
N LEU A 54 14.91 25.80 24.69
CA LEU A 54 15.78 24.76 25.25
C LEU A 54 17.26 25.02 24.91
N GLY A 55 17.55 25.45 23.69
CA GLY A 55 18.89 25.85 23.26
C GLY A 55 19.44 27.04 24.05
N GLY A 56 18.62 28.09 24.26
CA GLY A 56 18.99 29.27 25.04
C GLY A 56 19.26 28.95 26.53
N LEU A 57 18.63 27.91 27.07
CA LEU A 57 18.87 27.42 28.43
C LEU A 57 20.12 26.51 28.54
N GLY A 58 20.85 26.29 27.43
CA GLY A 58 22.00 25.38 27.39
C GLY A 58 21.65 23.91 27.60
N LEU A 59 20.36 23.54 27.44
CA LEU A 59 19.91 22.17 27.62
C LEU A 59 20.26 21.34 26.39
N ILE A 60 21.15 20.36 26.56
CA ILE A 60 21.43 19.38 25.50
C ILE A 60 20.17 18.54 25.28
N VAL A 61 19.50 18.82 24.16
CA VAL A 61 18.33 18.09 23.68
C VAL A 61 18.80 16.76 23.08
N ASN A 62 18.07 15.68 23.32
CA ASN A 62 18.44 14.35 22.85
C ASN A 62 18.13 14.17 21.34
N PRO A 63 18.68 13.12 20.69
CA PRO A 63 18.37 12.84 19.28
C PRO A 63 16.88 12.64 18.99
N ASN A 64 16.10 12.15 19.97
CA ASN A 64 14.67 11.90 19.77
C ASN A 64 13.89 13.19 19.54
N SER A 65 14.16 14.27 20.28
CA SER A 65 13.47 15.54 20.06
C SER A 65 13.76 16.14 18.68
N TYR A 66 14.99 15.99 18.17
CA TYR A 66 15.28 16.41 16.79
C TYR A 66 14.56 15.52 15.77
N ASN A 67 14.46 14.22 16.01
CA ASN A 67 13.65 13.33 15.15
C ASN A 67 12.17 13.69 15.18
N GLU A 68 11.63 14.14 16.31
CA GLU A 68 10.26 14.67 16.41
C GLU A 68 10.09 15.95 15.58
N MET A 69 11.04 16.88 15.63
CA MET A 69 11.04 18.06 14.74
C MET A 69 11.07 17.65 13.26
N MET A 70 11.94 16.70 12.89
CA MET A 70 12.01 16.18 11.53
C MET A 70 10.68 15.52 11.11
N ASN A 71 10.03 14.75 11.99
CA ASN A 71 8.71 14.16 11.75
C ASN A 71 7.64 15.23 11.53
N LEU A 72 7.64 16.28 12.36
CA LEU A 72 6.74 17.42 12.23
C LEU A 72 6.87 18.05 10.85
N TYR A 73 8.09 18.44 10.45
CA TYR A 73 8.34 18.98 9.11
C TYR A 73 7.94 18.02 7.97
N MET A 74 8.16 16.71 8.14
CA MET A 74 7.70 15.72 7.16
C MET A 74 6.16 15.68 7.03
N SER A 75 5.44 15.89 8.13
CA SER A 75 3.97 15.87 8.19
C SER A 75 3.32 17.18 7.74
N THR A 76 4.00 18.31 7.90
CA THR A 76 3.57 19.65 7.44
C THR A 76 4.08 19.97 6.03
N SER A 77 4.83 19.06 5.41
CA SER A 77 5.44 19.20 4.07
C SER A 77 6.54 20.26 3.97
N GLU A 78 7.15 20.63 5.09
CA GLU A 78 8.26 21.57 5.18
C GLU A 78 9.62 20.86 5.01
N PHE A 79 9.76 20.06 3.96
CA PHE A 79 10.89 19.13 3.78
C PHE A 79 12.27 19.81 3.78
N GLY A 80 12.34 21.09 3.38
CA GLY A 80 13.57 21.88 3.35
C GLY A 80 14.19 22.15 4.72
N ASN A 81 13.41 22.04 5.81
CA ASN A 81 13.89 22.26 7.16
C ASN A 81 14.60 21.03 7.76
N VAL A 82 14.34 19.84 7.22
CA VAL A 82 14.91 18.58 7.71
C VAL A 82 16.46 18.54 7.59
N PRO A 83 17.08 18.93 6.46
CA PRO A 83 18.54 19.06 6.39
C PRO A 83 19.14 20.08 7.37
N LEU A 84 18.43 21.17 7.67
CA LEU A 84 18.89 22.19 8.61
C LEU A 84 18.95 21.63 10.04
N VAL A 85 17.95 20.84 10.43
CA VAL A 85 17.96 20.09 11.69
C VAL A 85 19.17 19.17 11.79
N VAL A 86 19.46 18.41 10.73
CA VAL A 86 20.64 17.51 10.69
C VAL A 86 21.95 18.29 10.84
N GLN A 87 22.09 19.45 10.17
CA GLN A 87 23.26 20.31 10.33
C GLN A 87 23.41 20.80 11.77
N GLN A 88 22.30 21.18 12.43
CA GLN A 88 22.29 21.59 13.82
C GLN A 88 22.71 20.44 14.75
N MET A 89 22.20 19.22 14.55
CA MET A 89 22.61 18.04 15.31
C MET A 89 24.12 17.80 15.19
N LYS A 90 24.67 17.86 13.97
CA LYS A 90 26.12 17.72 13.71
C LYS A 90 26.94 18.81 14.40
N LYS A 91 26.53 20.09 14.27
CA LYS A 91 27.20 21.23 14.92
C LYS A 91 27.24 21.08 16.43
N ASN A 92 26.16 20.58 17.02
CA ASN A 92 26.01 20.37 18.45
C ASN A 92 26.59 19.02 18.93
N LYS A 93 27.24 18.26 18.05
CA LYS A 93 27.81 16.92 18.34
C LYS A 93 26.77 15.93 18.90
N ILE A 94 25.52 16.05 18.45
CA ILE A 94 24.43 15.15 18.79
C ILE A 94 24.42 14.03 17.74
N PRO A 95 24.50 12.75 18.15
CA PRO A 95 24.55 11.65 17.21
C PRO A 95 23.24 11.52 16.44
N LEU A 96 23.35 11.28 15.14
CA LEU A 96 22.22 10.87 14.31
C LEU A 96 21.87 9.41 14.62
N THR A 97 20.58 9.07 14.53
CA THR A 97 20.12 7.69 14.64
C THR A 97 19.67 7.17 13.27
N GLY A 98 19.43 5.86 13.14
CA GLY A 98 18.88 5.29 11.91
C GLY A 98 17.56 5.96 11.49
N LEU A 99 16.74 6.40 12.46
CA LEU A 99 15.53 7.18 12.17
C LEU A 99 15.86 8.57 11.59
N SER A 100 16.85 9.27 12.16
CA SER A 100 17.31 10.57 11.66
C SER A 100 17.73 10.48 10.19
N TYR A 101 18.55 9.48 9.85
CA TYR A 101 18.98 9.25 8.46
C TYR A 101 17.79 8.93 7.54
N ASN A 102 16.85 8.08 7.98
CA ASN A 102 15.67 7.73 7.19
C ASN A 102 14.77 8.94 6.90
N LEU A 103 14.56 9.81 7.90
CA LEU A 103 13.80 11.05 7.72
C LEU A 103 14.51 12.02 6.79
N TRP A 104 15.84 12.14 6.92
CA TRP A 104 16.64 12.97 6.02
C TRP A 104 16.60 12.48 4.57
N MET A 105 16.71 11.17 4.34
CA MET A 105 16.54 10.58 3.00
C MET A 105 15.14 10.82 2.43
N ASN A 106 14.08 10.62 3.22
CA ASN A 106 12.71 10.85 2.78
C ASN A 106 12.46 12.33 2.41
N ALA A 107 12.98 13.27 3.19
CA ALA A 107 12.86 14.70 2.90
C ALA A 107 13.54 15.06 1.57
N ASN A 108 14.78 14.61 1.35
CA ASN A 108 15.49 14.82 0.08
C ASN A 108 14.75 14.19 -1.11
N ALA A 109 14.17 12.99 -0.93
CA ALA A 109 13.37 12.34 -1.95
C ALA A 109 12.10 13.11 -2.31
N LYS A 110 11.45 13.75 -1.33
CA LYS A 110 10.29 14.62 -1.55
C LYS A 110 10.63 15.89 -2.33
N LEU A 111 11.87 16.35 -2.23
CA LEU A 111 12.42 17.46 -3.02
C LEU A 111 12.98 17.00 -4.38
N SER A 112 12.79 15.72 -4.75
CA SER A 112 13.35 15.09 -5.96
C SER A 112 14.88 15.13 -6.05
N TRP A 113 15.57 15.27 -4.92
CA TRP A 113 17.03 15.35 -4.83
C TRP A 113 17.66 13.96 -4.61
N PHE A 114 17.48 13.05 -5.58
CA PHE A 114 17.92 11.66 -5.46
C PHE A 114 19.44 11.48 -5.29
N GLY A 115 20.25 12.39 -5.85
CA GLY A 115 21.70 12.39 -5.61
C GLY A 115 22.05 12.63 -4.13
N LEU A 116 21.27 13.46 -3.43
CA LEU A 116 21.46 13.69 -2.00
C LEU A 116 21.03 12.47 -1.17
N VAL A 117 19.99 11.73 -1.59
CA VAL A 117 19.60 10.47 -0.93
C VAL A 117 20.78 9.49 -0.89
N GLU A 118 21.51 9.34 -2.00
CA GLU A 118 22.70 8.48 -2.08
C GLU A 118 23.85 8.97 -1.21
N MET A 119 24.08 10.30 -1.16
CA MET A 119 25.10 10.88 -0.28
C MET A 119 24.77 10.64 1.20
N VAL A 120 23.51 10.83 1.59
CA VAL A 120 23.04 10.57 2.96
C VAL A 120 23.20 9.10 3.32
N TYR A 121 22.86 8.18 2.42
CA TYR A 121 23.05 6.76 2.67
C TYR A 121 24.53 6.36 2.80
N LYS A 122 25.41 6.90 1.95
CA LYS A 122 26.86 6.71 2.09
C LYS A 122 27.39 7.27 3.41
N GLU A 123 26.87 8.40 3.86
CA GLU A 123 27.22 8.96 5.17
C GLU A 123 26.83 8.01 6.30
N MET A 124 25.61 7.46 6.26
CA MET A 124 25.14 6.47 7.24
C MET A 124 26.00 5.20 7.26
N LEU A 125 26.46 4.71 6.10
CA LEU A 125 27.35 3.55 6.01
C LEU A 125 28.71 3.78 6.68
N ASN A 126 29.19 5.03 6.69
CA ASN A 126 30.46 5.41 7.32
C ASN A 126 30.30 5.74 8.82
N ASP A 127 29.07 5.85 9.32
CA ASP A 127 28.78 6.13 10.72
C ASP A 127 28.87 4.85 11.56
N LYS A 128 29.98 4.70 12.29
CA LYS A 128 30.23 3.52 13.15
C LYS A 128 29.21 3.35 14.27
N ASN A 129 28.45 4.40 14.62
CA ASN A 129 27.47 4.36 15.70
C ASN A 129 26.09 3.90 15.21
N VAL A 130 25.89 3.80 13.90
CA VAL A 130 24.59 3.48 13.30
C VAL A 130 24.71 2.22 12.45
N LYS A 131 23.86 1.24 12.75
CA LYS A 131 23.73 0.04 11.91
C LYS A 131 22.62 0.25 10.89
N VAL A 132 22.90 -0.05 9.63
CA VAL A 132 21.87 -0.11 8.59
C VAL A 132 20.94 -1.28 8.90
N GLY A 133 19.68 -0.94 9.13
CA GLY A 133 18.61 -1.91 9.40
C GLY A 133 17.60 -1.99 8.25
N TRP A 134 16.63 -2.90 8.42
CA TRP A 134 15.51 -3.07 7.49
C TRP A 134 14.81 -1.75 7.15
N SER A 135 14.53 -0.92 8.15
CA SER A 135 13.80 0.35 7.99
C SER A 135 14.48 1.31 7.02
N THR A 136 15.81 1.37 7.03
CA THR A 136 16.60 2.20 6.11
C THR A 136 16.51 1.69 4.68
N LEU A 137 16.63 0.38 4.50
CA LEU A 137 16.63 -0.22 3.17
C LEU A 137 15.23 -0.24 2.55
N SER A 138 14.18 -0.46 3.35
CA SER A 138 12.78 -0.23 2.93
C SER A 138 12.50 1.22 2.58
N THR A 139 13.12 2.17 3.29
CA THR A 139 13.01 3.60 2.95
C THR A 139 13.64 3.87 1.59
N LEU A 140 14.86 3.39 1.34
CA LEU A 140 15.53 3.53 0.04
C LEU A 140 14.75 2.89 -1.10
N ASP A 141 14.24 1.67 -0.91
CA ASP A 141 13.38 0.99 -1.88
C ASP A 141 12.13 1.80 -2.24
N GLY A 142 11.42 2.30 -1.23
CA GLY A 142 10.25 3.14 -1.43
C GLY A 142 10.56 4.44 -2.17
N ILE A 143 11.71 5.06 -1.87
CA ILE A 143 12.20 6.27 -2.55
C ILE A 143 12.51 5.96 -4.02
N TYR A 144 13.34 4.95 -4.29
CA TYR A 144 13.77 4.62 -5.65
C TYR A 144 12.63 4.10 -6.52
N THR A 145 11.71 3.30 -5.95
CA THR A 145 10.53 2.83 -6.66
C THR A 145 9.64 3.98 -7.11
N LYS A 146 9.41 4.99 -6.25
CA LYS A 146 8.64 6.19 -6.62
C LYS A 146 9.34 7.05 -7.67
N ALA A 147 10.67 7.01 -7.71
CA ALA A 147 11.49 7.70 -8.70
C ALA A 147 11.57 6.98 -10.05
N GLY A 148 10.96 5.80 -10.20
CA GLY A 148 11.13 4.94 -11.39
C GLY A 148 12.49 4.23 -11.47
N LEU A 149 13.34 4.35 -10.44
CA LEU A 149 14.67 3.73 -10.35
C LEU A 149 14.58 2.32 -9.76
N VAL A 150 13.77 1.46 -10.39
CA VAL A 150 13.37 0.15 -9.83
C VAL A 150 14.57 -0.75 -9.53
N GLU A 151 15.61 -0.72 -10.37
CA GLU A 151 16.83 -1.52 -10.16
C GLU A 151 17.56 -1.13 -8.86
N LYS A 152 17.69 0.17 -8.56
CA LYS A 152 18.34 0.64 -7.32
C LYS A 152 17.53 0.28 -6.08
N GLY A 153 16.20 0.38 -6.15
CA GLY A 153 15.30 -0.06 -5.07
C GLY A 153 15.45 -1.54 -4.77
N SER A 154 15.51 -2.36 -5.83
CA SER A 154 15.70 -3.81 -5.67
C SER A 154 17.05 -4.18 -5.04
N PHE A 155 18.12 -3.48 -5.39
CA PHE A 155 19.44 -3.71 -4.81
C PHE A 155 19.44 -3.41 -3.31
N ALA A 156 18.77 -2.32 -2.91
CA ALA A 156 18.59 -1.98 -1.49
C ALA A 156 17.85 -3.10 -0.73
N LEU A 157 16.76 -3.66 -1.29
CA LEU A 157 16.04 -4.77 -0.67
C LEU A 157 16.83 -6.07 -0.60
N ARG A 158 17.63 -6.38 -1.64
CA ARG A 158 18.52 -7.56 -1.61
C ARG A 158 19.58 -7.44 -0.53
N ILE A 159 20.10 -6.24 -0.30
CA ILE A 159 20.98 -5.98 0.85
C ILE A 159 20.19 -6.15 2.15
N ALA A 160 18.93 -5.71 2.19
CA ALA A 160 18.08 -5.80 3.39
C ALA A 160 17.83 -7.23 3.83
N ASP A 161 17.56 -8.11 2.87
CA ASP A 161 17.43 -9.54 3.11
C ASP A 161 18.68 -10.10 3.80
N LYS A 162 19.88 -9.79 3.26
CA LYS A 162 21.16 -10.26 3.82
C LYS A 162 21.46 -9.65 5.19
N THR A 163 21.20 -8.37 5.40
CA THR A 163 21.51 -7.68 6.67
C THR A 163 20.57 -8.08 7.79
N VAL A 164 19.28 -8.25 7.51
CA VAL A 164 18.31 -8.71 8.51
C VAL A 164 18.60 -10.16 8.90
N LYS A 165 18.97 -11.03 7.94
CA LYS A 165 19.38 -12.42 8.24
C LYS A 165 20.62 -12.52 9.11
N ALA A 166 21.54 -11.56 9.01
CA ALA A 166 22.74 -11.52 9.83
C ALA A 166 22.44 -11.18 11.31
N VAL A 167 21.27 -10.61 11.60
CA VAL A 167 20.83 -10.32 12.96
C VAL A 167 19.91 -11.44 13.44
N ALA A 168 20.28 -12.10 14.54
CA ALA A 168 19.45 -13.15 15.13
C ALA A 168 18.05 -12.62 15.46
N GLY A 169 17.03 -13.12 14.75
CA GLY A 169 15.65 -12.69 14.91
C GLY A 169 14.73 -13.26 13.83
N ARG A 170 13.42 -13.29 14.11
CA ARG A 170 12.42 -13.67 13.11
C ARG A 170 12.19 -12.52 12.15
N ILE A 171 12.24 -12.81 10.85
CA ILE A 171 11.92 -11.85 9.80
C ILE A 171 10.39 -11.71 9.71
N PRO A 172 9.82 -10.50 9.87
CA PRO A 172 8.39 -10.28 9.70
C PRO A 172 7.91 -10.65 8.28
N TYR A 173 6.71 -11.19 8.14
CA TYR A 173 6.13 -11.52 6.82
C TYR A 173 6.02 -10.29 5.90
N THR A 174 5.86 -9.09 6.48
CA THR A 174 5.84 -7.82 5.74
C THR A 174 7.14 -7.57 4.97
N ASN A 175 8.27 -8.07 5.49
CA ASN A 175 9.56 -7.92 4.85
C ASN A 175 9.67 -8.81 3.62
N TYR A 176 9.30 -10.09 3.75
CA TYR A 176 9.19 -11.03 2.63
C TYR A 176 8.25 -10.50 1.55
N MET A 177 7.09 -10.00 1.94
CA MET A 177 6.11 -9.43 1.00
C MET A 177 6.70 -8.25 0.20
N GLN A 178 7.47 -7.37 0.84
CA GLN A 178 8.11 -6.23 0.17
C GLN A 178 9.19 -6.70 -0.82
N ILE A 179 10.04 -7.66 -0.44
CA ILE A 179 11.05 -8.24 -1.34
C ILE A 179 10.39 -8.89 -2.54
N LEU A 180 9.38 -9.74 -2.31
CA LEU A 180 8.62 -10.39 -3.38
C LEU A 180 7.96 -9.39 -4.32
N LEU A 181 7.40 -8.30 -3.79
CA LEU A 181 6.77 -7.27 -4.62
C LEU A 181 7.79 -6.62 -5.55
N CYS A 182 9.00 -6.35 -5.07
CA CYS A 182 10.05 -5.74 -5.88
C CYS A 182 10.63 -6.72 -6.91
N LEU A 183 10.87 -7.98 -6.54
CA LEU A 183 11.29 -9.02 -7.49
C LEU A 183 10.23 -9.25 -8.57
N ALA A 184 8.95 -9.27 -8.20
CA ALA A 184 7.83 -9.37 -9.12
C ALA A 184 7.71 -8.18 -10.08
N LYS A 185 8.12 -6.97 -9.67
CA LYS A 185 8.18 -5.79 -10.54
C LYS A 185 9.35 -5.82 -11.53
N LEU A 186 10.48 -6.40 -11.10
CA LEU A 186 11.64 -6.60 -11.96
C LEU A 186 11.49 -7.77 -12.94
N GLY A 187 10.53 -8.66 -12.70
CA GLY A 187 10.41 -9.92 -13.44
C GLY A 187 11.44 -10.98 -13.02
N ASP A 188 12.14 -10.80 -11.90
CA ASP A 188 13.07 -11.81 -11.37
C ASP A 188 12.29 -12.89 -10.60
N ILE A 189 11.64 -13.76 -11.37
CA ILE A 189 10.78 -14.82 -10.84
C ILE A 189 11.58 -15.89 -10.08
N VAL A 190 12.80 -16.19 -10.52
CA VAL A 190 13.64 -17.22 -9.89
C VAL A 190 13.99 -16.85 -8.46
N GLU A 191 14.44 -15.61 -8.25
CA GLU A 191 14.74 -15.16 -6.88
C GLU A 191 13.45 -14.98 -6.07
N ALA A 192 12.33 -14.59 -6.69
CA ALA A 192 11.03 -14.51 -6.01
C ALA A 192 10.57 -15.88 -5.49
N GLU A 193 10.71 -16.94 -6.30
CA GLU A 193 10.45 -18.33 -5.89
C GLU A 193 11.33 -18.73 -4.70
N ARG A 194 12.63 -18.41 -4.74
CA ARG A 194 13.57 -18.70 -3.65
C ARG A 194 13.15 -18.03 -2.34
N ILE A 195 12.82 -16.73 -2.40
CA ILE A 195 12.37 -15.95 -1.23
C ILE A 195 11.02 -16.47 -0.70
N PHE A 196 10.12 -16.88 -1.58
CA PHE A 196 8.82 -17.44 -1.20
C PHE A 196 8.98 -18.78 -0.46
N MET A 197 9.79 -19.70 -0.98
CA MET A 197 10.07 -20.98 -0.32
C MET A 197 10.68 -20.76 1.07
N GLU A 198 11.60 -19.80 1.18
CA GLU A 198 12.20 -19.45 2.46
C GLU A 198 11.17 -18.90 3.46
N TRP A 199 10.30 -18.00 3.03
CA TRP A 199 9.20 -17.52 3.87
C TRP A 199 8.30 -18.68 4.32
N GLU A 200 7.91 -19.54 3.38
CA GLU A 200 6.98 -20.64 3.63
C GLU A 200 7.55 -21.64 4.65
N CYS A 201 8.84 -22.00 4.54
CA CYS A 201 9.51 -22.88 5.51
C CYS A 201 9.59 -22.29 6.92
N ASN A 202 9.57 -20.97 7.05
CA ASN A 202 9.73 -20.27 8.32
C ASN A 202 8.41 -19.70 8.87
N CYS A 203 7.30 -19.80 8.13
CA CYS A 203 6.04 -19.17 8.53
C CYS A 203 5.35 -19.99 9.63
N PHE A 204 4.95 -19.31 10.70
CA PHE A 204 4.13 -19.92 11.75
C PHE A 204 2.63 -19.92 11.39
N ARG A 205 2.19 -18.85 10.72
CA ARG A 205 0.83 -18.70 10.19
C ARG A 205 0.95 -18.31 8.73
N TYR A 206 0.27 -19.06 7.88
CA TYR A 206 0.23 -18.78 6.46
C TYR A 206 -0.53 -17.48 6.20
N ASP A 207 0.16 -16.49 5.63
CA ASP A 207 -0.44 -15.22 5.23
C ASP A 207 -0.65 -15.21 3.72
N ILE A 208 -1.92 -15.30 3.31
CA ILE A 208 -2.33 -15.37 1.90
C ILE A 208 -1.71 -14.25 1.06
N ARG A 209 -1.48 -13.06 1.63
CA ARG A 209 -0.99 -11.90 0.89
C ARG A 209 0.41 -12.14 0.33
N VAL A 210 1.23 -12.96 0.99
CA VAL A 210 2.58 -13.27 0.53
C VAL A 210 2.53 -14.13 -0.73
N SER A 211 1.73 -15.19 -0.75
CA SER A 211 1.50 -16.01 -1.95
C SER A 211 0.77 -15.25 -3.06
N SER A 212 -0.15 -14.33 -2.73
CA SER A 212 -0.84 -13.51 -3.74
C SER A 212 0.14 -12.66 -4.56
N VAL A 213 1.25 -12.20 -3.96
CA VAL A 213 2.28 -11.44 -4.69
C VAL A 213 2.93 -12.30 -5.77
N LEU A 214 3.38 -13.51 -5.41
CA LEU A 214 4.01 -14.43 -6.37
C LEU A 214 3.01 -14.93 -7.40
N LEU A 215 1.76 -15.20 -6.99
CA LEU A 215 0.67 -15.56 -7.89
C LEU A 215 0.44 -14.50 -8.96
N GLY A 216 0.39 -13.22 -8.56
CA GLY A 216 0.26 -12.10 -9.49
C GLY A 216 1.47 -11.96 -10.40
N ALA A 217 2.67 -12.26 -9.91
CA ALA A 217 3.88 -12.28 -10.73
C ALA A 217 3.81 -13.35 -11.82
N TYR A 218 3.41 -14.59 -11.48
CA TYR A 218 3.23 -15.65 -12.47
C TYR A 218 2.18 -15.30 -13.52
N MET A 219 1.01 -14.82 -13.11
CA MET A 219 -0.07 -14.44 -14.04
C MET A 219 0.37 -13.33 -15.01
N ARG A 220 1.09 -12.30 -14.54
CA ARG A 220 1.60 -11.23 -15.42
C ARG A 220 2.67 -11.69 -16.40
N ASN A 221 3.42 -12.73 -16.06
CA ASN A 221 4.45 -13.32 -16.92
C ASN A 221 3.93 -14.49 -17.77
N GLY A 222 2.60 -14.73 -17.81
CA GLY A 222 2.00 -15.82 -18.59
C GLY A 222 2.31 -17.22 -18.05
N MET A 223 2.86 -17.34 -16.84
CA MET A 223 3.22 -18.61 -16.20
C MET A 223 1.99 -19.26 -15.53
N THR A 224 0.94 -19.49 -16.31
CA THR A 224 -0.38 -19.86 -15.81
C THR A 224 -0.41 -21.20 -15.06
N GLU A 225 0.35 -22.19 -15.52
CA GLU A 225 0.45 -23.51 -14.85
C GLU A 225 1.09 -23.39 -13.46
N LYS A 226 2.17 -22.60 -13.34
CA LYS A 226 2.80 -22.31 -12.04
C LYS A 226 1.84 -21.56 -11.11
N ALA A 227 1.03 -20.66 -11.67
CA ALA A 227 0.01 -19.94 -10.90
C ALA A 227 -1.09 -20.88 -10.37
N GLU A 228 -1.54 -21.86 -11.15
CA GLU A 228 -2.48 -22.91 -10.71
C GLU A 228 -1.88 -23.74 -9.58
N ALA A 229 -0.68 -24.26 -9.78
CA ALA A 229 0.01 -25.08 -8.80
C ALA A 229 0.20 -24.32 -7.48
N LEU A 230 0.62 -23.05 -7.54
CA LEU A 230 0.79 -22.22 -6.35
C LEU A 230 -0.55 -21.95 -5.64
N HIS A 231 -1.64 -21.73 -6.39
CA HIS A 231 -2.95 -21.51 -5.80
C HIS A 231 -3.45 -22.75 -5.05
N LEU A 232 -3.29 -23.94 -5.64
CA LEU A 232 -3.65 -25.21 -4.99
C LEU A 232 -2.80 -25.48 -3.75
N HIS A 233 -1.48 -25.35 -3.88
CA HIS A 233 -0.54 -25.49 -2.75
C HIS A 233 -0.87 -24.52 -1.60
N THR A 234 -1.23 -23.29 -1.93
CA THR A 234 -1.67 -22.29 -0.94
C THR A 234 -2.90 -22.75 -0.16
N LEU A 235 -3.87 -23.37 -0.83
CA LEU A 235 -5.06 -23.92 -0.18
C LEU A 235 -4.71 -25.10 0.75
N GLU A 236 -3.82 -25.99 0.30
CA GLU A 236 -3.34 -27.13 1.09
C GLU A 236 -2.60 -26.70 2.37
N LYS A 237 -1.87 -25.57 2.31
CA LYS A 237 -1.22 -24.95 3.47
C LYS A 237 -2.16 -24.18 4.40
N GLY A 238 -3.47 -24.18 4.11
CA GLY A 238 -4.49 -23.50 4.91
C GLY A 238 -4.60 -22.00 4.62
N GLY A 239 -3.99 -21.52 3.53
CA GLY A 239 -4.18 -20.15 3.05
C GLY A 239 -5.60 -19.94 2.54
N GLN A 240 -6.27 -18.89 3.04
CA GLN A 240 -7.63 -18.54 2.63
C GLN A 240 -7.58 -17.44 1.56
N PRO A 241 -7.94 -17.71 0.29
CA PRO A 241 -7.96 -16.72 -0.77
C PRO A 241 -8.85 -15.53 -0.41
N ASN A 242 -8.27 -14.34 -0.39
CA ASN A 242 -9.00 -13.09 -0.22
C ASN A 242 -9.45 -12.54 -1.58
N TYR A 243 -10.20 -11.42 -1.57
CA TYR A 243 -10.65 -10.75 -2.79
C TYR A 243 -9.52 -10.49 -3.79
N LYS A 244 -8.34 -10.09 -3.30
CA LYS A 244 -7.18 -9.77 -4.15
C LYS A 244 -6.63 -11.00 -4.86
N THR A 245 -6.71 -12.17 -4.22
CA THR A 245 -6.30 -13.44 -4.82
C THR A 245 -7.23 -13.81 -5.98
N TRP A 246 -8.53 -13.68 -5.78
CA TRP A 246 -9.53 -13.92 -6.84
C TRP A 246 -9.40 -12.93 -7.99
N GLU A 247 -9.19 -11.64 -7.69
CA GLU A 247 -8.94 -10.59 -8.69
C GLU A 247 -7.74 -10.93 -9.57
N ILE A 248 -6.60 -11.30 -8.98
CA ILE A 248 -5.40 -11.71 -9.71
C ILE A 248 -5.66 -12.92 -10.62
N LEU A 249 -6.40 -13.92 -10.12
CA LEU A 249 -6.72 -15.11 -10.90
C LEU A 249 -7.65 -14.76 -12.07
N MET A 250 -8.68 -13.94 -11.85
CA MET A 250 -9.58 -13.50 -12.93
C MET A 250 -8.83 -12.74 -14.01
N GLU A 251 -8.10 -11.68 -13.64
CA GLU A 251 -7.33 -10.84 -14.58
C GLU A 251 -6.30 -11.65 -15.38
N GLY A 252 -5.60 -12.57 -14.71
CA GLY A 252 -4.63 -13.45 -15.36
C GLY A 252 -5.28 -14.34 -16.41
N ARG A 253 -6.49 -14.85 -16.12
CA ARG A 253 -7.23 -15.76 -17.01
C ARG A 253 -7.88 -15.09 -18.18
N LEU A 254 -8.37 -13.86 -18.01
CA LEU A 254 -8.93 -13.07 -19.11
C LEU A 254 -7.98 -13.02 -20.31
N LYS A 255 -6.66 -12.98 -20.06
CA LYS A 255 -5.62 -12.93 -21.10
C LYS A 255 -5.26 -14.29 -21.69
N SER A 256 -5.49 -15.39 -20.97
CA SER A 256 -5.04 -16.73 -21.37
C SER A 256 -6.17 -17.63 -21.86
N ASN A 257 -7.28 -17.71 -21.12
CA ASN A 257 -8.38 -18.63 -21.34
C ASN A 257 -9.63 -18.08 -20.64
N MET A 258 -10.58 -17.61 -21.45
CA MET A 258 -11.77 -16.92 -20.95
C MET A 258 -12.76 -17.85 -20.26
N ASP A 259 -12.91 -19.11 -20.69
CA ASP A 259 -13.78 -20.08 -20.02
C ASP A 259 -13.34 -20.34 -18.58
N LYS A 260 -12.04 -20.58 -18.39
CA LYS A 260 -11.46 -20.68 -17.04
C LYS A 260 -11.60 -19.38 -16.25
N ALA A 261 -11.56 -18.22 -16.91
CA ALA A 261 -11.79 -16.94 -16.26
C ALA A 261 -13.22 -16.85 -15.70
N VAL A 262 -14.22 -17.34 -16.46
CA VAL A 262 -15.62 -17.40 -16.02
C VAL A 262 -15.79 -18.34 -14.83
N GLU A 263 -15.14 -19.50 -14.83
CA GLU A 263 -15.16 -20.42 -13.68
C GLU A 263 -14.58 -19.78 -12.40
N VAL A 264 -13.41 -19.14 -12.52
CA VAL A 264 -12.77 -18.43 -11.41
C VAL A 264 -13.66 -17.28 -10.91
N MET A 265 -14.29 -16.55 -11.83
CA MET A 265 -15.23 -15.48 -11.50
C MET A 265 -16.43 -16.01 -10.72
N LYS A 266 -17.09 -17.08 -11.19
CA LYS A 266 -18.21 -17.73 -10.51
C LYS A 266 -17.85 -18.16 -9.10
N LYS A 267 -16.68 -18.80 -8.93
CA LYS A 267 -16.18 -19.24 -7.63
C LYS A 267 -15.79 -18.08 -6.72
N GLY A 268 -15.18 -17.03 -7.27
CA GLY A 268 -14.85 -15.81 -6.54
C GLY A 268 -16.10 -15.14 -5.97
N PHE A 269 -17.14 -14.95 -6.80
CA PHE A 269 -18.40 -14.36 -6.36
C PHE A 269 -19.17 -15.22 -5.35
N SER A 270 -19.11 -16.55 -5.44
CA SER A 270 -19.74 -17.41 -4.43
C SER A 270 -19.06 -17.34 -3.07
N VAL A 271 -17.74 -17.13 -3.04
CA VAL A 271 -16.95 -17.05 -1.79
C VAL A 271 -16.98 -15.62 -1.20
N LEU A 272 -17.13 -14.60 -2.04
CA LEU A 272 -17.05 -13.19 -1.64
C LEU A 272 -18.43 -12.52 -1.46
N GLN A 273 -19.50 -13.28 -1.24
CA GLN A 273 -20.88 -12.76 -1.13
C GLN A 273 -21.02 -11.67 -0.05
N ASP A 274 -20.34 -11.83 1.10
CA ASP A 274 -20.39 -10.87 2.20
C ASP A 274 -19.35 -9.74 2.09
N CYS A 275 -18.55 -9.73 1.01
CA CYS A 275 -17.51 -8.73 0.81
C CYS A 275 -18.00 -7.57 -0.07
N ARG A 276 -17.79 -6.34 0.40
CA ARG A 276 -17.94 -5.11 -0.41
C ARG A 276 -16.79 -4.91 -1.41
N TRP A 277 -16.37 -5.98 -2.08
CA TRP A 277 -15.36 -5.90 -3.14
C TRP A 277 -16.04 -5.79 -4.50
N ARG A 278 -15.39 -5.08 -5.42
CA ARG A 278 -15.86 -4.81 -6.79
C ARG A 278 -14.70 -5.07 -7.75
N PRO A 279 -14.87 -5.94 -8.77
CA PRO A 279 -13.86 -6.10 -9.81
C PRO A 279 -13.63 -4.80 -10.57
N LEU A 280 -12.47 -4.69 -11.24
CA LEU A 280 -12.18 -3.58 -12.14
C LEU A 280 -13.18 -3.53 -13.30
N ASP A 281 -13.59 -2.33 -13.70
CA ASP A 281 -14.55 -2.12 -14.80
C ASP A 281 -14.08 -2.80 -16.10
N ASP A 282 -12.78 -2.74 -16.41
CA ASP A 282 -12.20 -3.41 -17.58
C ASP A 282 -12.40 -4.94 -17.54
N THR A 283 -12.31 -5.54 -16.35
CA THR A 283 -12.56 -6.99 -16.17
C THR A 283 -14.02 -7.30 -16.41
N VAL A 284 -14.91 -6.48 -15.86
CA VAL A 284 -16.36 -6.61 -16.02
C VAL A 284 -16.73 -6.50 -17.51
N ILE A 285 -16.28 -5.44 -18.19
CA ILE A 285 -16.52 -5.23 -19.63
C ILE A 285 -15.98 -6.39 -20.48
N ALA A 286 -14.77 -6.89 -20.20
CA ALA A 286 -14.19 -8.01 -20.94
C ALA A 286 -15.04 -9.30 -20.88
N PHE A 287 -15.65 -9.59 -19.72
CA PHE A 287 -16.58 -10.72 -19.60
C PHE A 287 -17.88 -10.49 -20.37
N ALA A 288 -18.44 -9.27 -20.34
CA ALA A 288 -19.64 -8.94 -21.10
C ALA A 288 -19.41 -9.09 -22.62
N ASP A 289 -18.31 -8.56 -23.15
CA ASP A 289 -17.92 -8.71 -24.55
C ASP A 289 -17.74 -10.19 -24.96
N TYR A 290 -17.19 -11.01 -24.05
CA TYR A 290 -17.03 -12.44 -24.31
C TYR A 290 -18.36 -13.15 -24.47
N PHE A 291 -19.28 -12.93 -23.53
CA PHE A 291 -20.61 -13.54 -23.54
C PHE A 291 -21.44 -13.08 -24.74
N GLU A 292 -21.30 -11.82 -25.18
CA GLU A 292 -21.93 -11.32 -26.42
C GLU A 292 -21.46 -12.12 -27.65
N LYS A 293 -20.15 -12.34 -27.78
CA LYS A 293 -19.57 -13.01 -28.95
C LYS A 293 -19.87 -14.51 -29.00
N HIS A 294 -19.88 -15.18 -27.85
CA HIS A 294 -20.01 -16.65 -27.79
C HIS A 294 -21.45 -17.13 -27.66
N ARG A 295 -22.42 -16.21 -27.49
CA ARG A 295 -23.87 -16.50 -27.37
C ARG A 295 -24.20 -17.57 -26.32
N ASN A 296 -23.38 -17.72 -25.28
CA ASN A 296 -23.68 -18.62 -24.16
C ASN A 296 -24.74 -17.98 -23.27
N ILE A 297 -25.99 -18.40 -23.48
CA ILE A 297 -27.18 -17.80 -22.86
C ILE A 297 -27.18 -18.01 -21.33
N GLU A 298 -26.72 -19.16 -20.84
CA GLU A 298 -26.75 -19.47 -19.41
C GLU A 298 -25.77 -18.61 -18.61
N ASP A 299 -24.54 -18.51 -19.11
CA ASP A 299 -23.50 -17.71 -18.45
C ASP A 299 -23.80 -16.21 -18.53
N ALA A 300 -24.33 -15.74 -19.66
CA ALA A 300 -24.78 -14.36 -19.80
C ALA A 300 -25.89 -14.01 -18.80
N ASN A 301 -26.89 -14.90 -18.63
CA ASN A 301 -27.98 -14.69 -17.68
C ASN A 301 -27.50 -14.72 -16.22
N TRP A 302 -26.59 -15.64 -15.88
CA TRP A 302 -25.97 -15.64 -14.56
C TRP A 302 -25.20 -14.33 -14.31
N TYR A 303 -24.42 -13.90 -15.29
CA TYR A 303 -23.60 -12.70 -15.21
C TYR A 303 -24.43 -11.44 -15.00
N ILE A 304 -25.50 -11.23 -15.78
CA ILE A 304 -26.44 -10.13 -15.62
C ILE A 304 -26.95 -10.03 -14.18
N ARG A 305 -27.40 -11.16 -13.60
CA ARG A 305 -27.91 -11.21 -12.22
C ARG A 305 -26.85 -10.84 -11.20
N VAL A 306 -25.60 -11.30 -11.39
CA VAL A 306 -24.48 -10.97 -10.49
C VAL A 306 -24.15 -9.48 -10.57
N ILE A 307 -24.02 -8.91 -11.76
CA ILE A 307 -23.71 -7.48 -11.93
C ILE A 307 -24.78 -6.61 -11.27
N HIS A 308 -26.06 -6.96 -11.40
CA HIS A 308 -27.13 -6.23 -10.72
C HIS A 308 -27.13 -6.44 -9.20
N LEU A 309 -27.02 -7.68 -8.71
CA LEU A 309 -27.00 -8.00 -7.27
C LEU A 309 -25.92 -7.21 -6.51
N PHE A 310 -24.75 -7.06 -7.12
CA PHE A 310 -23.64 -6.33 -6.51
C PHE A 310 -23.62 -4.83 -6.86
N GLY A 311 -24.62 -4.34 -7.62
CA GLY A 311 -24.72 -2.94 -8.04
C GLY A 311 -23.54 -2.49 -8.90
N PHE A 312 -22.99 -3.39 -9.72
CA PHE A 312 -21.84 -3.13 -10.60
C PHE A 312 -22.22 -2.45 -11.91
N ALA A 313 -23.52 -2.28 -12.15
CA ALA A 313 -24.00 -1.81 -13.42
C ALA A 313 -23.60 -0.35 -13.70
N SER A 314 -23.29 -0.11 -14.97
CA SER A 314 -23.02 1.21 -15.55
C SER A 314 -23.78 1.31 -16.86
N LEU A 315 -23.95 2.52 -17.41
CA LEU A 315 -24.60 2.68 -18.71
C LEU A 315 -23.92 1.86 -19.82
N THR A 316 -22.58 1.81 -19.82
CA THR A 316 -21.80 1.00 -20.76
C THR A 316 -22.10 -0.49 -20.60
N LEU A 317 -22.17 -0.97 -19.36
CA LEU A 317 -22.52 -2.37 -19.08
C LEU A 317 -23.96 -2.66 -19.49
N TYR A 318 -24.93 -1.79 -19.20
CA TYR A 318 -26.30 -1.98 -19.62
C TYR A 318 -26.48 -2.01 -21.14
N LYS A 319 -25.75 -1.17 -21.89
CA LYS A 319 -25.69 -1.26 -23.36
C LYS A 319 -25.20 -2.64 -23.82
N LEU A 320 -24.15 -3.17 -23.19
CA LEU A 320 -23.63 -4.52 -23.48
C LEU A 320 -24.64 -5.60 -23.09
N LEU A 321 -25.28 -5.50 -21.92
CA LEU A 321 -26.34 -6.44 -21.49
C LEU A 321 -27.51 -6.47 -22.48
N LEU A 322 -27.93 -5.30 -22.99
CA LEU A 322 -28.98 -5.21 -24.03
C LEU A 322 -28.52 -5.85 -25.35
N ARG A 323 -27.29 -5.63 -25.80
CA ARG A 323 -26.75 -6.31 -26.99
C ARG A 323 -26.68 -7.84 -26.80
N MET A 324 -26.20 -8.29 -25.65
CA MET A 324 -26.21 -9.71 -25.29
C MET A 324 -27.63 -10.28 -25.29
N GLY A 325 -28.60 -9.55 -24.72
CA GLY A 325 -30.01 -9.94 -24.73
C GLY A 325 -30.59 -10.10 -26.13
N LEU A 326 -30.27 -9.18 -27.06
CA LEU A 326 -30.64 -9.29 -28.48
C LEU A 326 -30.04 -10.54 -29.13
N SER A 327 -28.75 -10.78 -28.89
CA SER A 327 -28.04 -11.94 -29.44
C SER A 327 -28.60 -13.28 -28.94
N ALA A 328 -29.18 -13.28 -27.73
CA ALA A 328 -29.78 -14.42 -27.07
C ALA A 328 -31.32 -14.53 -27.27
N GLN A 329 -31.92 -13.67 -28.12
CA GLN A 329 -33.37 -13.59 -28.37
C GLN A 329 -34.23 -13.49 -27.10
N ARG A 330 -33.74 -12.76 -26.09
CA ARG A 330 -34.44 -12.54 -24.81
C ARG A 330 -35.25 -11.26 -24.83
N SER A 331 -36.19 -11.14 -23.90
CA SER A 331 -36.87 -9.86 -23.63
C SER A 331 -35.91 -8.89 -22.94
N ALA A 332 -35.93 -7.62 -23.36
CA ALA A 332 -35.24 -6.54 -22.66
C ALA A 332 -35.89 -6.14 -21.33
N SER A 333 -37.10 -6.65 -21.03
CA SER A 333 -37.90 -6.20 -19.88
C SER A 333 -37.16 -6.29 -18.55
N ASP A 334 -36.45 -7.41 -18.31
CA ASP A 334 -35.71 -7.60 -17.06
C ASP A 334 -34.55 -6.59 -16.97
N ILE A 335 -33.83 -6.39 -18.09
CA ILE A 335 -32.67 -5.48 -18.17
C ILE A 335 -33.11 -4.03 -17.96
N LEU A 336 -34.22 -3.62 -18.58
CA LEU A 336 -34.78 -2.28 -18.41
C LEU A 336 -35.25 -2.01 -16.98
N LYS A 337 -35.84 -3.02 -16.32
CA LYS A 337 -36.22 -2.91 -14.92
C LYS A 337 -35.00 -2.72 -14.01
N MET A 338 -33.93 -3.48 -14.25
CA MET A 338 -32.66 -3.31 -13.53
C MET A 338 -32.06 -1.91 -13.77
N MET A 339 -32.12 -1.38 -15.00
CA MET A 339 -31.67 -0.01 -15.31
C MET A 339 -32.42 1.06 -14.53
N GLU A 340 -33.74 0.90 -14.39
CA GLU A 340 -34.59 1.81 -13.62
C GLU A 340 -34.28 1.76 -12.12
N GLU A 341 -34.14 0.55 -11.56
CA GLU A 341 -33.76 0.33 -10.15
C GLU A 341 -32.39 0.94 -9.82
N ASP A 342 -31.43 0.83 -10.75
CA ASP A 342 -30.09 1.40 -10.62
C ASP A 342 -30.01 2.90 -10.97
N LYS A 343 -31.14 3.54 -11.32
CA LYS A 343 -31.25 4.96 -11.70
C LYS A 343 -30.34 5.36 -12.86
N VAL A 344 -30.16 4.47 -13.84
CA VAL A 344 -29.36 4.73 -15.04
C VAL A 344 -30.24 5.31 -16.14
N GLU A 345 -30.00 6.56 -16.54
CA GLU A 345 -30.76 7.22 -17.60
C GLU A 345 -30.47 6.60 -18.99
N ILE A 346 -31.55 6.34 -19.75
CA ILE A 346 -31.47 5.86 -21.12
C ILE A 346 -31.21 7.05 -22.04
N VAL A 347 -29.97 7.16 -22.52
CA VAL A 347 -29.57 8.14 -23.56
C VAL A 347 -29.95 7.66 -24.97
N GLU A 348 -29.98 8.59 -25.93
CA GLU A 348 -30.49 8.42 -27.30
C GLU A 348 -29.91 7.18 -28.03
N ASP A 349 -28.60 6.95 -27.95
CA ASP A 349 -27.94 5.78 -28.54
C ASP A 349 -28.39 4.43 -27.96
N THR A 350 -28.85 4.41 -26.71
CA THR A 350 -29.38 3.20 -26.05
C THR A 350 -30.82 2.93 -26.51
N TYR A 351 -31.56 3.96 -26.91
CA TYR A 351 -32.96 3.85 -27.33
C TYR A 351 -33.10 2.99 -28.60
N ALA A 352 -32.16 3.13 -29.55
CA ALA A 352 -32.11 2.30 -30.75
C ALA A 352 -31.93 0.81 -30.43
N LEU A 353 -31.11 0.46 -29.43
CA LEU A 353 -30.92 -0.92 -28.97
C LEU A 353 -32.19 -1.47 -28.32
N VAL A 354 -32.90 -0.66 -27.54
CA VAL A 354 -34.16 -1.07 -26.90
C VAL A 354 -35.27 -1.29 -27.93
N GLN A 355 -35.32 -0.48 -28.99
CA GLN A 355 -36.28 -0.66 -30.09
C GLN A 355 -36.06 -1.95 -30.88
N ALA A 356 -34.81 -2.41 -31.01
CA ALA A 356 -34.47 -3.65 -31.71
C ALA A 356 -35.05 -4.92 -31.06
N PHE A 357 -35.50 -4.85 -29.79
CA PHE A 357 -36.20 -5.95 -29.11
C PHE A 357 -37.70 -6.01 -29.40
N LYS A 358 -38.27 -5.00 -30.08
CA LYS A 358 -39.71 -4.92 -30.41
C LYS A 358 -40.04 -5.46 -31.81
N VAL A 359 -39.03 -5.87 -32.56
CA VAL A 359 -39.10 -6.53 -33.88
C VAL A 359 -38.86 -8.02 -33.67
#